data_AF-A0A6G1HEN4-F1
#
_entry.id   AF-A0A6G1HEN4-F1
#
_cell.length_a   1.000
_cell.length_b   1.000
_cell.length_c   1.000
_cell.angle_alpha   90.00
_cell.angle_beta   90.00
_cell.angle_gamma   90.00
#
_symmetry.space_group_name_H-M   'P 1'
#
loop_
_entity.id
_entity.type
_entity.pdbx_description
1 polymer ?
#
loop_
_entity_poly.entity_id
_entity_poly.type
_entity_poly.pdbx_seq_one_letter_code
_entity_poly.pdbx_strand_id
1 'polypeptide(L)'
;CAPQPSAYGPAVKPDTDAAFVKSATLQKNSINNVPPPGWAKIFSNATASINGDDQTKYLGYFELKGYNASECADYCDDVDGCIAFNMFYERDPVLNPADSCPNPAGSTHIKCSIWGSPVTIDKATNSGQWRHQFHVVIAGSNG
;
A
#
# COMPACT_ATOMS: atom_id res chain seq x y z
N CYS A 1 0.58 3.62 24.26
CA CYS A 1 0.42 3.70 22.79
C CYS A 1 0.55 5.15 22.32
N ALA A 2 0.98 5.39 21.08
CA ALA A 2 1.22 6.74 20.55
C ALA A 2 0.50 6.94 19.21
N PRO A 3 -0.04 8.13 18.88
CA PRO A 3 -0.72 8.38 17.61
C PRO A 3 0.14 8.09 16.38
N GLN A 4 -0.50 7.57 15.33
CA GLN A 4 0.07 7.42 13.99
C GLN A 4 -0.38 8.58 13.08
N PRO A 5 0.31 8.86 11.97
CA PRO A 5 -0.10 9.86 11.00
C PRO A 5 -1.52 9.61 10.46
N SER A 6 -2.18 10.67 10.01
CA SER A 6 -3.51 10.57 9.42
C SER A 6 -3.47 9.76 8.11
N ALA A 7 -4.49 8.92 7.94
CA ALA A 7 -4.70 8.15 6.72
C ALA A 7 -5.85 8.75 5.90
N TYR A 8 -5.79 8.60 4.58
CA TYR A 8 -6.76 9.18 3.65
C TYR A 8 -7.61 8.12 2.92
N GLY A 9 -7.33 6.83 3.13
CA GLY A 9 -8.04 5.75 2.46
C GLY A 9 -9.45 5.49 3.02
N PRO A 10 -10.30 4.78 2.25
CA PRO A 10 -11.65 4.46 2.68
C PRO A 10 -11.64 3.59 3.95
N ALA A 11 -12.44 3.95 4.95
CA ALA A 11 -12.62 3.10 6.12
C ALA A 11 -13.26 1.75 5.73
N VAL A 12 -12.72 0.65 6.24
CA VAL A 12 -13.27 -0.70 6.05
C VAL A 12 -14.10 -1.10 7.27
N LYS A 13 -15.27 -1.69 7.03
CA LYS A 13 -16.15 -2.24 8.07
C LYS A 13 -16.54 -3.70 7.73
N PRO A 14 -16.43 -4.65 8.67
CA PRO A 14 -15.86 -4.49 10.02
C PRO A 14 -14.35 -4.18 9.98
N ASP A 15 -13.82 -3.54 11.02
CA ASP A 15 -12.39 -3.22 11.13
C ASP A 15 -11.60 -4.48 11.56
N THR A 16 -11.39 -5.38 10.60
CA THR A 16 -10.57 -6.58 10.75
C THR A 16 -9.65 -6.72 9.54
N ASP A 17 -8.55 -7.44 9.74
CA ASP A 17 -7.62 -7.81 8.68
C ASP A 17 -8.30 -8.59 7.54
N ALA A 18 -9.15 -9.57 7.87
CA ALA A 18 -9.87 -10.37 6.90
C ALA A 18 -10.87 -9.54 6.07
N ALA A 19 -11.56 -8.58 6.69
CA ALA A 19 -12.46 -7.67 5.98
C ALA A 19 -11.70 -6.68 5.11
N PHE A 20 -10.53 -6.22 5.56
CA PHE A 20 -9.66 -5.32 4.81
C PHE A 20 -9.19 -5.95 3.49
N VAL A 21 -8.62 -7.15 3.55
CA VAL A 21 -8.13 -7.89 2.36
C VAL A 21 -9.27 -8.17 1.36
N LYS A 22 -10.50 -8.38 1.86
CA LYS A 22 -11.69 -8.67 1.04
C LYS A 22 -12.54 -7.44 0.70
N SER A 23 -12.06 -6.23 0.99
CA SER A 23 -12.86 -5.01 0.83
C SER A 23 -13.18 -4.74 -0.64
N ALA A 24 -14.47 -4.84 -1.01
CA ALA A 24 -14.94 -4.56 -2.37
C ALA A 24 -14.63 -3.13 -2.81
N THR A 25 -14.63 -2.16 -1.88
CA THR A 25 -14.27 -0.76 -2.19
C THR A 25 -12.80 -0.64 -2.59
N LEU A 26 -11.90 -1.24 -1.81
CA LEU A 26 -10.46 -1.19 -2.10
C LEU A 26 -10.15 -1.91 -3.41
N GLN A 27 -10.75 -3.08 -3.64
CA GLN A 27 -10.59 -3.85 -4.87
C GLN A 27 -11.16 -3.11 -6.09
N LYS A 28 -12.34 -2.49 -5.97
CA LYS A 28 -12.92 -1.72 -7.08
C LYS A 28 -12.03 -0.53 -7.46
N ASN A 29 -11.50 0.18 -6.47
CA ASN A 29 -10.61 1.32 -6.71
C ASN A 29 -9.31 0.88 -7.40
N SER A 30 -8.69 -0.22 -6.97
CA SER A 30 -7.45 -0.72 -7.57
C SER A 30 -7.67 -1.23 -9.00
N ILE A 31 -8.74 -2.00 -9.24
CA ILE A 31 -9.09 -2.54 -10.57
C ILE A 31 -9.35 -1.40 -11.56
N ASN A 32 -10.15 -0.40 -11.17
CA ASN A 32 -10.59 0.68 -12.06
C ASN A 32 -9.54 1.79 -12.25
N ASN A 33 -8.50 1.84 -11.42
CA ASN A 33 -7.43 2.80 -11.58
C ASN A 33 -6.66 2.54 -12.89
N VAL A 34 -6.34 3.59 -13.64
CA VAL A 34 -5.67 3.48 -14.94
C VAL A 34 -4.33 4.22 -14.86
N PRO A 35 -3.22 3.64 -15.33
CA PRO A 35 -1.94 4.34 -15.35
C PRO A 35 -1.98 5.55 -16.31
N PRO A 36 -1.18 6.60 -16.06
CA PRO A 36 -1.05 7.72 -16.99
C PRO A 36 -0.38 7.28 -18.31
N PRO A 37 -0.49 8.09 -19.39
CA PRO A 37 0.26 7.85 -20.63
C PRO A 37 1.77 7.67 -20.35
N GLY A 38 2.40 6.72 -21.04
CA GLY A 38 3.82 6.38 -20.85
C GLY A 38 4.07 5.31 -19.78
N TRP A 39 3.08 5.03 -18.93
CA TRP A 39 3.13 4.01 -17.89
C TRP A 39 2.25 2.81 -18.25
N ALA A 40 2.68 1.61 -17.84
CA ALA A 40 1.93 0.38 -18.04
C ALA A 40 1.62 -0.27 -16.69
N LYS A 41 0.40 -0.81 -16.55
CA LYS A 41 0.02 -1.62 -15.39
C LYS A 41 0.45 -3.07 -15.66
N ILE A 42 1.37 -3.58 -14.86
CA ILE A 42 1.91 -4.94 -14.93
C ILE A 42 1.03 -5.93 -14.18
N PHE A 43 0.46 -5.52 -13.05
CA PHE A 43 -0.51 -6.33 -12.31
C PHE A 43 -1.53 -5.44 -11.58
N SER A 44 -2.65 -6.04 -11.20
CA SER A 44 -3.69 -5.32 -10.48
C SER A 44 -4.30 -6.13 -9.37
N ASN A 45 -4.70 -5.43 -8.32
CA ASN A 45 -5.50 -5.94 -7.22
C ASN A 45 -4.88 -7.15 -6.49
N ALA A 46 -3.56 -7.17 -6.32
CA ALA A 46 -2.90 -8.15 -5.46
C ALA A 46 -3.15 -7.85 -3.97
N THR A 47 -2.96 -8.86 -3.12
CA THR A 47 -3.11 -8.76 -1.65
C THR A 47 -1.77 -8.61 -0.92
N ALA A 48 -0.73 -8.23 -1.65
CA ALA A 48 0.61 -8.03 -1.14
C ALA A 48 1.29 -6.90 -1.91
N SER A 49 2.16 -6.14 -1.24
CA SER A 49 3.00 -5.11 -1.87
C SER A 49 4.31 -5.71 -2.34
N ILE A 50 5.00 -4.96 -3.20
CA ILE A 50 6.31 -5.36 -3.70
C ILE A 50 7.30 -5.46 -2.55
N ASN A 51 7.99 -6.59 -2.52
CA ASN A 51 9.16 -6.84 -1.71
C ASN A 51 10.26 -7.30 -2.69
N GLY A 52 10.99 -6.35 -3.26
CA GLY A 52 11.98 -6.66 -4.30
C GLY A 52 13.08 -7.60 -3.79
N ASP A 53 13.62 -8.42 -4.69
CA ASP A 53 14.76 -9.32 -4.40
C ASP A 53 16.01 -8.55 -3.95
N ASP A 54 16.13 -7.30 -4.43
CA ASP A 54 17.17 -6.35 -4.06
C ASP A 54 16.54 -5.10 -3.43
N GLN A 55 16.52 -5.06 -2.10
CA GLN A 55 16.02 -3.91 -1.34
C GLN A 55 16.82 -2.63 -1.61
N THR A 56 18.02 -2.71 -2.20
CA THR A 56 18.77 -1.51 -2.61
C THR A 56 18.09 -0.75 -3.76
N LYS A 57 17.09 -1.37 -4.40
CA LYS A 57 16.27 -0.75 -5.45
C LYS A 57 15.00 -0.12 -4.90
N TYR A 58 14.72 -0.24 -3.61
CA TYR A 58 13.65 0.52 -2.98
C TYR A 58 14.09 1.97 -2.80
N LEU A 59 13.37 2.90 -3.42
CA LEU A 59 13.70 4.34 -3.41
C LEU A 59 12.86 5.14 -2.41
N GLY A 60 11.96 4.45 -1.68
CA GLY A 60 11.09 5.05 -0.68
C GLY A 60 9.61 4.89 -1.03
N TYR A 61 8.79 5.56 -0.23
CA TYR A 61 7.35 5.61 -0.45
C TYR A 61 6.80 6.97 -0.04
N PHE A 62 5.62 7.27 -0.53
CA PHE A 62 4.82 8.38 -0.06
C PHE A 62 3.36 7.97 0.14
N GLU A 63 2.67 8.75 0.98
CA GLU A 63 1.24 8.58 1.26
C GLU A 63 0.42 9.43 0.29
N LEU A 64 -0.44 8.75 -0.46
CA LEU A 64 -1.40 9.36 -1.36
C LEU A 64 -2.68 9.75 -0.61
N LYS A 65 -3.34 10.80 -1.09
CA LYS A 65 -4.68 11.17 -0.59
C LYS A 65 -5.82 10.45 -1.31
N GLY A 66 -5.52 9.78 -2.41
CA GLY A 66 -6.44 8.97 -3.19
C GLY A 66 -5.69 7.93 -4.00
N TYR A 67 -6.39 6.92 -4.51
CA TYR A 67 -5.75 5.88 -5.31
C TYR A 67 -5.51 6.38 -6.75
N ASN A 68 -4.51 7.24 -6.91
CA ASN A 68 -4.18 7.99 -8.12
C ASN A 68 -2.81 7.57 -8.69
N ALA A 69 -2.82 6.91 -9.85
CA ALA A 69 -1.58 6.45 -10.49
C ALA A 69 -0.80 7.57 -11.16
N SER A 70 -1.45 8.65 -11.59
CA SER A 70 -0.77 9.82 -12.14
C SER A 70 0.10 10.49 -11.09
N GLU A 71 -0.43 10.68 -9.88
CA GLU A 71 0.32 11.29 -8.76
C GLU A 71 1.52 10.43 -8.33
N CYS A 72 1.38 9.11 -8.36
CA CYS A 72 2.46 8.16 -8.05
C CYS A 72 3.52 8.09 -9.16
N ALA A 73 3.10 8.19 -10.41
CA ALA A 73 4.00 8.32 -11.56
C ALA A 73 4.79 9.63 -11.51
N ASP A 74 4.12 10.77 -11.29
CA ASP A 74 4.76 12.08 -11.20
C ASP A 74 5.85 12.08 -10.11
N TYR A 75 5.56 11.49 -8.94
CA TYR A 75 6.55 11.34 -7.87
C TYR A 75 7.72 10.45 -8.25
N CYS A 76 7.49 9.37 -9.02
CA CYS A 76 8.57 8.53 -9.53
C CYS A 76 9.43 9.29 -10.54
N ASP A 77 8.82 10.02 -11.47
CA ASP A 77 9.52 10.80 -12.50
C ASP A 77 10.41 11.90 -11.89
N ASP A 78 10.07 12.40 -10.70
CA ASP A 78 10.86 13.38 -9.93
C ASP A 78 12.03 12.76 -9.13
N VAL A 79 12.15 11.43 -9.08
CA VAL A 79 13.18 10.72 -8.30
C VAL A 79 14.18 10.02 -9.21
N ASP A 80 15.44 10.47 -9.15
CA ASP A 80 16.54 9.89 -9.92
C ASP A 80 16.64 8.37 -9.74
N GLY A 81 16.60 7.66 -10.88
CA GLY A 81 16.71 6.21 -10.93
C GLY A 81 15.41 5.44 -10.66
N CYS A 82 14.29 6.13 -10.43
CA CYS A 82 12.98 5.48 -10.36
C CYS A 82 12.53 5.04 -11.76
N ILE A 83 12.06 3.79 -11.86
CA ILE A 83 11.57 3.22 -13.14
C ILE A 83 10.24 2.47 -12.98
N ALA A 84 9.78 2.29 -11.74
CA ALA A 84 8.58 1.53 -11.43
C ALA A 84 8.01 1.98 -10.08
N PHE A 85 6.72 1.78 -9.87
CA PHE A 85 6.07 2.02 -8.59
C PHE A 85 5.06 0.94 -8.26
N ASN A 86 4.74 0.79 -6.98
CA ASN A 86 3.67 -0.07 -6.50
C ASN A 86 2.73 0.73 -5.60
N MET A 87 1.46 0.78 -6.02
CA MET A 87 0.38 1.41 -5.27
C MET A 87 -0.41 0.37 -4.52
N PHE A 88 -0.67 0.57 -3.23
CA PHE A 88 -1.42 -0.40 -2.44
C PHE A 88 -2.11 0.27 -1.24
N TYR A 89 -3.16 -0.38 -0.75
CA TYR A 89 -3.75 -0.04 0.53
C TYR A 89 -3.07 -0.83 1.63
N GLU A 90 -2.75 -0.17 2.74
CA GLU A 90 -2.22 -0.81 3.95
C GLU A 90 -3.15 -0.54 5.13
N ARG A 91 -3.50 -1.60 5.86
CA ARG A 91 -4.20 -1.49 7.13
C ARG A 91 -3.17 -1.19 8.21
N ASP A 92 -3.14 0.04 8.68
CA ASP A 92 -2.23 0.46 9.75
C ASP A 92 -3.03 0.81 11.01
N PRO A 93 -2.44 0.72 12.21
CA PRO A 93 -3.14 1.06 13.43
C PRO A 93 -3.15 2.58 13.65
N VAL A 94 -4.27 3.16 14.12
CA VAL A 94 -4.33 4.61 14.43
C VAL A 94 -3.44 5.01 15.62
N LEU A 95 -3.05 4.02 16.43
CA LEU A 95 -2.08 4.16 17.52
C LEU A 95 -1.01 3.09 17.37
N ASN A 96 0.26 3.40 17.64
CA ASN A 96 1.31 2.42 17.83
C ASN A 96 0.90 1.38 18.88
N PRO A 97 0.71 0.09 18.49
CA PRO A 97 0.31 -0.96 19.41
C PRO A 97 1.34 -1.14 20.54
N ALA A 98 0.85 -1.34 21.76
CA ALA A 98 1.65 -1.57 22.96
C ALA A 98 0.80 -2.35 23.98
N ASP A 99 1.37 -2.78 25.10
CA ASP A 99 0.62 -3.58 26.10
C ASP A 99 -0.66 -2.89 26.60
N SER A 100 -0.66 -1.55 26.67
CA SER A 100 -1.84 -0.76 27.06
C SER A 100 -2.94 -0.70 25.99
N CYS A 101 -2.61 -1.00 24.72
CA CYS A 101 -3.55 -1.10 23.60
C CYS A 101 -2.99 -2.07 22.54
N PRO A 102 -3.14 -3.39 22.76
CA PRO A 102 -2.44 -4.37 21.93
C PRO A 102 -3.06 -4.49 20.52
N ASN A 103 -4.33 -4.13 20.37
CA ASN A 103 -5.06 -4.11 19.09
C ASN A 103 -5.93 -2.83 18.96
N PRO A 104 -5.32 -1.68 18.64
CA PRO A 104 -6.05 -0.43 18.42
C PRO A 104 -6.88 -0.48 17.12
N ALA A 105 -7.73 0.53 16.90
CA ALA A 105 -8.48 0.66 15.65
C ALA A 105 -7.55 0.82 14.43
N GLY A 106 -7.98 0.31 13.28
CA GLY A 106 -7.28 0.42 12.01
C GLY A 106 -7.64 1.69 11.23
N SER A 107 -6.69 2.12 10.42
CA SER A 107 -6.81 3.12 9.37
C SER A 107 -6.36 2.53 8.03
N THR A 108 -6.81 3.14 6.94
CA THR A 108 -6.46 2.72 5.58
C THR A 108 -5.51 3.73 4.97
N HIS A 109 -4.26 3.33 4.80
CA HIS A 109 -3.22 4.10 4.14
C HIS A 109 -3.21 3.79 2.65
N ILE A 110 -2.81 4.75 1.83
CA ILE A 110 -2.66 4.56 0.38
C ILE A 110 -1.20 4.85 0.06
N LYS A 111 -0.41 3.79 -0.07
CA LYS A 111 1.02 3.93 -0.26
C LYS A 111 1.36 3.84 -1.74
N CYS A 112 2.25 4.72 -2.18
CA CYS A 112 2.98 4.59 -3.43
C CYS A 112 4.45 4.33 -3.08
N SER A 113 4.91 3.09 -3.24
CA SER A 113 6.33 2.76 -3.15
C SER A 113 6.97 2.88 -4.52
N ILE A 114 8.20 3.41 -4.57
CA ILE A 114 8.93 3.62 -5.82
C ILE A 114 10.21 2.79 -5.86
N TRP A 115 10.58 2.36 -7.07
CA TRP A 115 11.58 1.33 -7.28
C TRP A 115 12.48 1.66 -8.47
N GLY A 116 13.79 1.45 -8.27
CA GLY A 116 14.81 1.44 -9.33
C GLY A 116 14.95 0.07 -10.01
N SER A 117 13.92 -0.75 -9.96
CA SER A 117 13.84 -2.06 -10.62
C SER A 117 12.41 -2.37 -11.03
N PRO A 118 12.16 -3.23 -12.02
CA PRO A 118 10.82 -3.59 -12.42
C PRO A 118 10.04 -4.26 -11.28
N VAL A 119 8.79 -3.82 -11.11
CA VAL A 119 7.80 -4.44 -10.23
C VAL A 119 7.04 -5.50 -11.01
N THR A 120 6.92 -6.69 -10.44
CA THR A 120 6.23 -7.83 -11.06
C THR A 120 5.41 -8.55 -10.00
N ILE A 121 4.37 -9.28 -10.43
CA ILE A 121 3.44 -9.92 -9.51
C ILE A 121 4.11 -10.97 -8.61
N ASP A 122 5.15 -11.65 -9.09
CA ASP A 122 5.94 -12.62 -8.32
C ASP A 122 6.75 -11.97 -7.19
N LYS A 123 7.04 -10.66 -7.29
CA LYS A 123 7.69 -9.87 -6.23
C LYS A 123 6.70 -9.27 -5.24
N ALA A 124 5.39 -9.33 -5.52
CA ALA A 124 4.36 -8.87 -4.60
C ALA A 124 4.16 -9.90 -3.48
N THR A 125 5.10 -9.95 -2.53
CA THR A 125 5.15 -10.98 -1.47
C THR A 125 5.02 -10.41 -0.06
N ASN A 126 5.18 -9.10 0.12
CA ASN A 126 4.94 -8.48 1.43
C ASN A 126 3.43 -8.42 1.69
N SER A 127 2.93 -9.33 2.53
CA SER A 127 1.51 -9.39 2.89
C SER A 127 1.20 -8.63 4.20
N GLY A 128 2.18 -7.90 4.73
CA GLY A 128 2.10 -7.21 6.02
C GLY A 128 2.72 -8.04 7.16
N GLN A 129 2.46 -7.61 8.39
CA GLN A 129 3.07 -8.16 9.59
C GLN A 129 2.20 -7.94 10.84
N TRP A 130 2.45 -8.75 11.86
CA TRP A 130 1.86 -8.52 13.18
C TRP A 130 2.64 -7.46 13.95
N ARG A 131 1.90 -6.52 14.55
CA ARG A 131 2.39 -5.50 15.49
C ARG A 131 1.62 -5.66 16.79
N HIS A 132 2.20 -6.37 17.76
CA HIS A 132 1.47 -6.84 18.94
C HIS A 132 0.27 -7.71 18.52
N GLN A 133 -0.97 -7.37 18.90
CA GLN A 133 -2.19 -8.07 18.48
C GLN A 133 -2.87 -7.42 17.26
N PHE A 134 -2.27 -6.40 16.65
CA PHE A 134 -2.77 -5.78 15.43
C PHE A 134 -2.09 -6.39 14.20
N HIS A 135 -2.88 -6.87 13.24
CA HIS A 135 -2.36 -7.35 11.96
C HIS A 135 -2.38 -6.23 10.92
N VAL A 136 -1.19 -5.80 10.49
CA VAL A 136 -1.01 -4.98 9.30
C VAL A 136 -1.15 -5.89 8.10
N VAL A 137 -2.04 -5.52 7.17
CA VAL A 137 -2.30 -6.29 5.95
C VAL A 137 -2.40 -5.36 4.75
N ILE A 138 -2.18 -5.93 3.56
CA ILE A 138 -2.16 -5.20 2.30
C ILE A 138 -3.33 -5.65 1.41
N ALA A 139 -3.90 -4.71 0.67
CA ALA A 139 -4.97 -4.97 -0.29
C ALA A 139 -4.89 -4.03 -1.49
N GLY A 140 -5.51 -4.42 -2.61
CA GLY A 140 -5.64 -3.57 -3.78
C GLY A 140 -4.29 -3.09 -4.32
N SER A 141 -3.30 -3.98 -4.37
CA SER A 141 -1.94 -3.66 -4.83
C SER A 141 -1.86 -3.71 -6.36
N ASN A 142 -1.40 -2.61 -6.97
CA ASN A 142 -1.12 -2.46 -8.40
C ASN A 142 0.35 -2.12 -8.61
N GLY A 143 0.93 -2.60 -9.70
CA GLY A 143 2.25 -2.20 -10.18
C GLY A 143 2.32 -2.35 -11.69
#